data_AF-A0A967M0K3-F1
#
_entry.id   AF-A0A967M0K3-F1
#
_cell.length_a   1.000
_cell.length_b   1.000
_cell.length_c   1.000
_cell.angle_alpha   90.00
_cell.angle_beta   90.00
_cell.angle_gamma   90.00
#
_symmetry.space_group_name_H-M   'P 1'
#
loop_
_entity.id
_entity.type
_entity.pdbx_description
1 polymer ?
#
loop_
_entity_poly.entity_id
_entity_poly.type
_entity_poly.pdbx_seq_one_letter_code
_entity_poly.pdbx_strand_id
1 'polypeptide(L)'
;MSELPPHSLFEKIYRRHGHRCPMSTLGGRLGHAARSFLGAVPDDRLSAVYHARTCALDGIFVATGCDESDGRMGVREDGRHLLHLFDHTSGEGVAVSLQKSALEIAWEYRCASQKLDVERPGIGAEELNRREHELESLLDSVLDRLRNLPDDNLLVVQPIKMCPEDGMTLYA
;
A
#
# COMPACT_ATOMS: atom_id res chain seq x y z
N MET A 1 -12.13 4.26 -15.03
CA MET A 1 -10.68 4.16 -14.75
C MET A 1 -10.32 5.38 -13.91
N SER A 2 -9.81 5.19 -12.69
CA SER A 2 -9.29 6.28 -11.86
C SER A 2 -8.03 6.87 -12.49
N GLU A 3 -7.81 8.17 -12.27
CA GLU A 3 -6.55 8.83 -12.60
C GLU A 3 -5.44 8.28 -11.70
N LEU A 4 -4.26 8.04 -12.27
CA LEU A 4 -3.10 7.57 -11.51
C LEU A 4 -2.73 8.59 -10.41
N PRO A 5 -2.18 8.13 -9.28
CA PRO A 5 -1.76 9.06 -8.23
C PRO A 5 -0.64 9.98 -8.72
N PRO A 6 -0.63 11.26 -8.30
CA PRO A 6 0.47 12.15 -8.61
C PRO A 6 1.77 11.64 -8.00
N HIS A 7 2.90 11.87 -8.69
CA HIS A 7 4.21 11.37 -8.24
C HIS A 7 4.61 11.87 -6.84
N SER A 8 4.17 13.08 -6.47
CA SER A 8 4.40 13.68 -5.16
C SER A 8 3.73 12.91 -4.00
N LEU A 9 2.71 12.08 -4.27
CA LEU A 9 2.15 11.17 -3.27
C LEU A 9 3.21 10.18 -2.80
N PHE A 10 3.93 9.56 -3.73
CA PHE A 10 4.94 8.55 -3.40
C PHE A 10 6.14 9.13 -2.65
N GLU A 11 6.53 10.36 -2.96
CA GLU A 11 7.57 11.07 -2.20
C GLU A 11 7.17 11.27 -0.73
N LYS A 12 5.90 11.63 -0.47
CA LYS A 12 5.37 11.74 0.90
C LYS A 12 5.35 10.38 1.59
N ILE A 13 4.98 9.32 0.87
CA ILE A 13 5.01 7.94 1.39
C ILE A 13 6.42 7.55 1.81
N TYR A 14 7.42 7.75 0.94
CA TYR A 14 8.80 7.38 1.26
C TYR A 14 9.38 8.22 2.41
N ARG A 15 9.01 9.49 2.51
CA ARG A 15 9.40 10.34 3.64
C ARG A 15 8.80 9.86 4.96
N ARG A 16 7.53 9.43 4.96
CA ARG A 16 6.90 8.86 6.16
C ARG A 16 7.51 7.51 6.53
N HIS A 17 7.65 6.63 5.54
CA HIS A 17 8.13 5.26 5.74
C HIS A 17 9.64 5.18 6.05
N GLY A 18 10.40 6.20 5.65
CA GLY A 18 11.84 6.31 5.85
C GLY A 18 12.69 5.72 4.72
N HIS A 19 12.09 5.03 3.76
CA HIS A 19 12.77 4.51 2.57
C HIS A 19 11.81 4.27 1.40
N ARG A 20 12.39 4.03 0.23
CA ARG A 20 11.68 3.57 -0.97
C ARG A 20 11.29 2.10 -0.81
N CYS A 21 10.00 1.82 -0.68
CA CYS A 21 9.49 0.45 -0.45
C CYS A 21 8.37 0.10 -1.43
N PRO A 22 8.48 -1.03 -2.18
CA PRO A 22 7.43 -1.47 -3.09
C PRO A 22 6.06 -1.64 -2.42
N MET A 23 6.03 -2.18 -1.20
CA MET A 23 4.77 -2.40 -0.49
C MET A 23 4.13 -1.11 0.03
N SER A 24 4.92 -0.11 0.47
CA SER A 24 4.35 1.20 0.82
C SER A 24 3.79 1.92 -0.40
N THR A 25 4.44 1.77 -1.58
CA THR A 25 3.92 2.28 -2.86
C THR A 25 2.58 1.66 -3.21
N LEU A 26 2.45 0.34 -3.08
CA LEU A 26 1.18 -0.36 -3.30
C LEU A 26 0.10 0.06 -2.29
N GLY A 27 0.47 0.34 -1.04
CA GLY A 27 -0.43 0.97 -0.07
C GLY A 27 -0.98 2.32 -0.54
N GLY A 28 -0.12 3.16 -1.14
CA GLY A 28 -0.53 4.42 -1.74
C GLY A 28 -1.50 4.23 -2.91
N ARG A 29 -1.25 3.22 -3.76
CA ARG A 29 -2.16 2.84 -4.86
C ARG A 29 -3.53 2.42 -4.35
N LEU A 30 -3.57 1.55 -3.33
CA LEU A 30 -4.81 1.13 -2.67
C LEU A 30 -5.62 2.32 -2.16
N GLY A 31 -4.98 3.17 -1.34
CA GLY A 31 -5.65 4.31 -0.71
C GLY A 31 -6.11 5.37 -1.71
N HIS A 32 -5.31 5.67 -2.73
CA HIS A 32 -5.67 6.65 -3.77
C HIS A 32 -6.86 6.16 -4.60
N ALA A 33 -6.82 4.90 -5.08
CA ALA A 33 -7.94 4.33 -5.83
C ALA A 33 -9.23 4.30 -4.99
N ALA A 34 -9.12 3.95 -3.71
CA ALA A 34 -10.25 3.94 -2.79
C ALA A 34 -10.85 5.35 -2.59
N ARG A 35 -10.00 6.36 -2.39
CA ARG A 35 -10.43 7.77 -2.26
C ARG A 35 -11.06 8.29 -3.54
N SER A 36 -10.45 8.02 -4.69
CA SER A 36 -10.99 8.41 -5.99
C SER A 36 -12.36 7.78 -6.25
N PHE A 37 -12.58 6.56 -5.80
CA PHE A 37 -13.87 5.88 -5.93
C PHE A 37 -14.96 6.52 -5.05
N LEU A 38 -14.67 6.79 -3.77
CA LEU A 38 -15.65 7.37 -2.84
C LEU A 38 -15.98 8.85 -3.12
N GLY A 39 -15.08 9.56 -3.80
CA GLY A 39 -15.25 10.97 -4.10
C GLY A 39 -15.13 11.85 -2.85
N ALA A 40 -15.97 12.89 -2.77
CA ALA A 40 -15.84 13.98 -1.81
C ALA A 40 -16.39 13.67 -0.40
N VAL A 41 -16.08 12.48 0.15
CA VAL A 41 -16.35 12.18 1.56
C VAL A 41 -15.38 12.97 2.45
N PRO A 42 -15.86 13.72 3.45
CA PRO A 42 -15.01 14.41 4.41
C PRO A 42 -14.04 13.49 5.16
N ASP A 43 -12.83 13.97 5.43
CA ASP A 43 -11.76 13.16 6.04
C ASP A 43 -12.11 12.63 7.43
N ASP A 44 -12.86 13.40 8.20
CA ASP A 44 -13.35 13.07 9.54
C ASP A 44 -14.45 12.00 9.51
N ARG A 45 -15.08 11.77 8.35
CA ARG A 45 -16.11 10.74 8.13
C ARG A 45 -15.56 9.44 7.58
N LEU A 46 -14.28 9.39 7.24
CA LEU A 46 -13.69 8.20 6.67
C LEU A 46 -13.18 7.26 7.75
N SER A 47 -13.41 5.99 7.49
CA SER A 47 -12.84 4.90 8.24
C SER A 47 -12.34 3.82 7.28
N ALA A 48 -11.30 3.12 7.70
CA ALA A 48 -10.60 2.14 6.91
C ALA A 48 -10.36 0.86 7.70
N VAL A 49 -10.38 -0.27 6.99
CA VAL A 49 -9.89 -1.56 7.50
C VAL A 49 -8.89 -2.11 6.52
N TYR A 50 -7.67 -2.37 6.99
CA TYR A 50 -6.67 -3.05 6.18
C TYR A 50 -6.40 -4.46 6.70
N HIS A 51 -6.40 -5.43 5.79
CA HIS A 51 -6.42 -6.85 6.11
C HIS A 51 -5.02 -7.51 6.21
N ALA A 52 -3.97 -6.69 6.37
CA ALA A 52 -2.62 -7.18 6.63
C ALA A 52 -1.78 -6.12 7.36
N ARG A 53 -0.92 -6.51 8.29
CA ARG A 53 0.04 -5.57 8.89
C ARG A 53 1.34 -5.54 8.09
N THR A 54 1.46 -4.59 7.15
CA THR A 54 2.64 -4.43 6.30
C THR A 54 2.96 -2.96 6.03
N CYS A 55 4.07 -2.68 5.34
CA CYS A 55 4.46 -1.33 4.91
C CYS A 55 3.37 -0.57 4.13
N ALA A 56 2.38 -1.28 3.57
CA ALA A 56 1.24 -0.67 2.90
C ALA A 56 0.44 0.29 3.79
N LEU A 57 0.43 0.10 5.12
CA LEU A 57 -0.26 0.98 6.06
C LEU A 57 0.19 2.44 5.95
N ASP A 58 1.49 2.70 5.77
CA ASP A 58 2.00 4.07 5.59
C ASP A 58 1.51 4.69 4.27
N GLY A 59 1.45 3.89 3.21
CA GLY A 59 0.91 4.32 1.92
C GLY A 59 -0.56 4.67 2.01
N ILE A 60 -1.35 3.81 2.67
CA ILE A 60 -2.78 3.99 2.88
C ILE A 60 -3.03 5.23 3.75
N PHE A 61 -2.27 5.41 4.82
CA PHE A 61 -2.35 6.61 5.66
C PHE A 61 -2.11 7.87 4.83
N VAL A 62 -1.02 7.94 4.05
CA VAL A 62 -0.70 9.15 3.28
C VAL A 62 -1.78 9.45 2.24
N ALA A 63 -2.38 8.42 1.64
CA ALA A 63 -3.41 8.59 0.62
C ALA A 63 -4.81 8.90 1.18
N THR A 64 -5.14 8.41 2.37
CA THR A 64 -6.51 8.47 2.92
C THR A 64 -6.64 9.36 4.15
N GLY A 65 -5.54 9.60 4.87
CA GLY A 65 -5.49 10.24 6.18
C GLY A 65 -5.97 9.36 7.33
N CYS A 66 -6.47 8.14 7.10
CA CYS A 66 -6.94 7.25 8.17
C CYS A 66 -5.74 6.67 8.94
N ASP A 67 -5.74 6.81 10.27
CA ASP A 67 -4.65 6.40 11.16
C ASP A 67 -5.16 5.48 12.28
N GLU A 68 -4.32 4.60 12.80
CA GLU A 68 -4.68 3.74 13.93
C GLU A 68 -4.78 4.58 15.22
N SER A 69 -3.98 5.65 15.33
CA SER A 69 -3.88 6.50 16.53
C SER A 69 -5.13 7.32 16.85
N ASP A 70 -5.97 7.61 15.84
CA ASP A 70 -7.27 8.28 16.02
C ASP A 70 -8.44 7.33 15.79
N GLY A 71 -8.14 6.03 15.62
CA GLY A 71 -9.12 4.98 15.44
C GLY A 71 -9.72 4.89 14.04
N ARG A 72 -9.42 5.77 13.09
CA ARG A 72 -10.01 5.68 11.74
C ARG A 72 -9.42 4.56 10.89
N MET A 73 -8.32 3.94 11.31
CA MET A 73 -7.77 2.72 10.70
C MET A 73 -7.86 1.53 11.66
N GLY A 74 -8.56 0.48 11.25
CA GLY A 74 -8.45 -0.85 11.86
C GLY A 74 -7.54 -1.76 11.04
N VAL A 75 -6.82 -2.67 11.71
CA VAL A 75 -5.97 -3.67 11.05
C VAL A 75 -6.43 -5.07 11.44
N ARG A 76 -6.76 -5.90 10.44
CA ARG A 76 -7.12 -7.32 10.63
C ARG A 76 -6.01 -8.18 10.04
N GLU A 77 -5.34 -9.00 10.82
CA GLU A 77 -4.19 -9.77 10.35
C GLU A 77 -4.58 -11.12 9.71
N ASP A 78 -5.45 -11.09 8.69
CA ASP A 78 -5.85 -12.29 7.94
C ASP A 78 -5.01 -12.52 6.66
N GLY A 79 -3.99 -11.67 6.43
CA GLY A 79 -2.97 -11.81 5.40
C GLY A 79 -3.38 -11.32 4.01
N ARG A 80 -4.59 -10.78 3.86
CA ARG A 80 -5.06 -10.26 2.57
C ARG A 80 -4.64 -8.81 2.39
N HIS A 81 -4.02 -8.51 1.26
CA HIS A 81 -3.77 -7.13 0.86
C HIS A 81 -5.05 -6.48 0.31
N LEU A 82 -6.01 -6.26 1.21
CA LEU A 82 -7.34 -5.74 0.96
C LEU A 82 -7.59 -4.55 1.90
N LEU A 83 -7.94 -3.41 1.30
CA LEU A 83 -8.37 -2.20 1.98
C LEU A 83 -9.89 -2.05 1.81
N HIS A 84 -10.61 -1.94 2.91
CA HIS A 84 -11.93 -1.34 2.93
C HIS A 84 -11.79 0.12 3.32
N LEU A 85 -12.32 1.04 2.52
CA LEU A 85 -12.47 2.44 2.87
C LEU A 85 -13.95 2.80 2.76
N PHE A 86 -14.50 3.48 3.74
CA PHE A 86 -15.94 3.77 3.78
C PHE A 86 -16.23 5.04 4.58
N ASP A 87 -17.36 5.65 4.28
CA ASP A 87 -17.98 6.69 5.09
C ASP A 87 -18.71 6.03 6.27
N HIS A 88 -18.21 6.19 7.49
CA HIS A 88 -18.81 5.52 8.66
C HIS A 88 -20.20 6.07 9.03
N THR A 89 -20.60 7.21 8.45
CA THR A 89 -21.96 7.74 8.64
C THR A 89 -22.98 7.06 7.73
N SER A 90 -22.67 6.93 6.44
CA SER A 90 -23.61 6.34 5.46
C SER A 90 -23.42 4.83 5.25
N GLY A 91 -22.26 4.28 5.62
CA GLY A 91 -21.84 2.92 5.33
C GLY A 91 -21.44 2.67 3.88
N GLU A 92 -21.52 3.67 2.99
CA GLU A 92 -21.06 3.52 1.60
C GLU A 92 -19.53 3.39 1.57
N GLY A 93 -19.04 2.40 0.82
CA GLY A 93 -17.65 2.00 0.86
C GLY A 93 -17.11 1.42 -0.43
N VAL A 94 -15.82 1.16 -0.42
CA VAL A 94 -15.10 0.45 -1.48
C VAL A 94 -14.10 -0.53 -0.88
N ALA A 95 -14.08 -1.73 -1.47
CA ALA A 95 -13.05 -2.73 -1.28
C ALA A 95 -12.02 -2.62 -2.42
N VAL A 96 -10.75 -2.42 -2.07
CA VAL A 96 -9.64 -2.41 -3.02
C VAL A 96 -8.62 -3.46 -2.61
N SER A 97 -8.35 -4.43 -3.47
CA SER A 97 -7.34 -5.48 -3.21
C SER A 97 -6.22 -5.47 -4.24
N LEU A 98 -5.03 -5.86 -3.82
CA LEU A 98 -3.91 -6.07 -4.73
C LEU A 98 -4.13 -7.33 -5.58
N GLN A 99 -3.92 -7.20 -6.88
CA GLN A 99 -3.83 -8.34 -7.78
C GLN A 99 -2.53 -9.13 -7.54
N LYS A 100 -2.53 -10.39 -7.95
CA LYS A 100 -1.34 -11.24 -7.91
C LYS A 100 -0.17 -10.62 -8.69
N SER A 101 -0.43 -10.01 -9.84
CA SER A 101 0.55 -9.28 -10.65
C SER A 101 1.27 -8.18 -9.86
N ALA A 102 0.55 -7.38 -9.08
CA ALA A 102 1.14 -6.34 -8.23
C ALA A 102 2.09 -6.94 -7.18
N LEU A 103 1.68 -8.04 -6.55
CA LEU A 103 2.49 -8.76 -5.57
C LEU A 103 3.71 -9.41 -6.20
N GLU A 104 3.59 -9.97 -7.41
CA GLU A 104 4.71 -10.53 -8.18
C GLU A 104 5.75 -9.45 -8.49
N ILE A 105 5.34 -8.24 -8.92
CA ILE A 105 6.25 -7.10 -9.15
C ILE A 105 7.01 -6.73 -7.88
N ALA A 106 6.31 -6.58 -6.75
CA ALA A 106 6.94 -6.25 -5.47
C ALA A 106 7.88 -7.38 -4.98
N TRP A 107 7.52 -8.63 -5.28
CA TRP A 107 8.27 -9.82 -4.90
C TRP A 107 9.63 -9.93 -5.61
N GLU A 108 9.76 -9.41 -6.84
CA GLU A 108 11.03 -9.33 -7.57
C GLU A 108 12.12 -8.67 -6.71
N TYR A 109 11.83 -7.48 -6.17
CA TYR A 109 12.75 -6.76 -5.28
C TYR A 109 12.95 -7.50 -3.95
N ARG A 110 11.87 -7.96 -3.31
CA ARG A 110 11.95 -8.63 -2.01
C ARG A 110 12.84 -9.87 -2.05
N CYS A 111 12.73 -10.68 -3.10
CA CYS A 111 13.59 -11.84 -3.31
C CYS A 111 15.06 -11.45 -3.42
N ALA A 112 15.37 -10.47 -4.27
CA ALA A 112 16.74 -10.04 -4.50
C ALA A 112 17.37 -9.45 -3.22
N SER A 113 16.63 -8.59 -2.52
CA SER A 113 17.04 -7.99 -1.24
C SER A 113 17.28 -9.06 -0.17
N GLN A 114 16.33 -9.99 0.02
CA GLN A 114 16.47 -11.03 1.03
C GLN A 114 17.65 -11.96 0.73
N LYS A 115 17.88 -12.30 -0.54
CA LYS A 115 19.04 -13.08 -0.97
C LYS A 115 20.35 -12.36 -0.61
N LEU A 116 20.44 -11.06 -0.91
CA LEU A 116 21.62 -10.28 -0.57
C LEU A 116 21.84 -10.20 0.94
N ASP A 117 20.78 -9.99 1.74
CA ASP A 117 20.89 -9.94 3.20
C ASP A 117 21.44 -11.25 3.80
N VAL A 118 21.01 -12.40 3.27
CA VAL A 118 21.51 -13.71 3.70
C VAL A 118 22.98 -13.93 3.32
N GLU A 119 23.38 -13.48 2.13
CA GLU A 119 24.73 -13.69 1.58
C GLU A 119 25.74 -12.63 2.07
N ARG A 120 25.26 -11.48 2.56
CA ARG A 120 26.07 -10.32 3.00
C ARG A 120 27.25 -10.69 3.92
N PRO A 121 27.12 -11.58 4.93
CA PRO A 121 28.25 -11.93 5.80
C PRO A 121 29.40 -12.65 5.09
N GLY A 122 29.15 -13.25 3.91
CA GLY A 122 30.10 -14.10 3.19
C GLY A 122 30.71 -13.49 1.93
N ILE A 123 30.33 -12.27 1.56
CA ILE A 123 30.82 -11.61 0.34
C ILE A 123 31.78 -10.45 0.66
N GLY A 124 32.80 -10.27 -0.18
CA GLY A 124 33.75 -9.17 -0.05
C GLY A 124 33.12 -7.81 -0.38
N ALA A 125 33.77 -6.73 0.07
CA ALA A 125 33.23 -5.36 -0.05
C ALA A 125 32.96 -4.93 -1.51
N GLU A 126 33.82 -5.31 -2.45
CA GLU A 126 33.65 -4.98 -3.88
C GLU A 126 32.38 -5.64 -4.45
N GLU A 127 32.20 -6.92 -4.16
CA GLU A 127 31.03 -7.69 -4.59
C GLU A 127 29.74 -7.21 -3.91
N LEU A 128 29.81 -6.88 -2.62
CA LEU A 128 28.69 -6.28 -1.89
C LEU A 128 28.24 -4.97 -2.56
N ASN A 129 29.19 -4.06 -2.83
CA ASN A 129 28.89 -2.77 -3.46
C ASN A 129 28.26 -2.95 -4.86
N ARG A 130 28.78 -3.88 -5.66
CA ARG A 130 28.21 -4.22 -6.98
C ARG A 130 26.76 -4.67 -6.85
N ARG A 131 26.46 -5.58 -5.93
CA ARG A 131 25.11 -6.12 -5.74
C ARG A 131 24.14 -5.13 -5.11
N GLU A 132 24.63 -4.23 -4.26
CA GLU A 132 23.82 -3.12 -3.74
C GLU A 132 23.40 -2.16 -4.86
N HIS A 133 24.31 -1.84 -5.81
CA HIS A 133 23.96 -1.06 -7.01
C HIS A 133 22.95 -1.77 -7.93
N GLU A 134 23.08 -3.09 -8.10
CA GLU A 134 22.13 -3.90 -8.87
C GLU A 134 20.75 -3.92 -8.20
N LEU A 135 20.72 -4.08 -6.89
CA LEU A 135 19.48 -4.08 -6.11
C LEU A 135 18.79 -2.71 -6.15
N GLU A 136 19.56 -1.63 -6.12
CA GLU A 136 19.05 -0.26 -6.27
C GLU A 136 18.44 -0.03 -7.67
N SER A 137 19.13 -0.49 -8.71
CA SER A 137 18.62 -0.40 -10.10
C SER A 137 17.32 -1.21 -10.27
N LEU A 138 17.24 -2.39 -9.64
CA LEU A 138 16.02 -3.20 -9.62
C LEU A 138 14.90 -2.49 -8.85
N LEU A 139 15.20 -1.89 -7.71
CA LEU A 139 14.22 -1.12 -6.92
C LEU A 139 13.62 0.01 -7.76
N ASP A 140 14.45 0.78 -8.45
CA ASP A 140 13.97 1.86 -9.32
C ASP A 140 13.04 1.35 -10.42
N SER A 141 13.38 0.24 -11.07
CA SER A 141 12.53 -0.39 -12.09
C SER A 141 11.19 -0.88 -11.52
N VAL A 142 11.23 -1.55 -10.36
CA VAL A 142 10.03 -2.04 -9.67
C VAL A 142 9.12 -0.88 -9.28
N LEU A 143 9.67 0.19 -8.69
CA LEU A 143 8.88 1.35 -8.27
C LEU A 143 8.33 2.13 -9.45
N ASP A 144 9.06 2.23 -10.56
CA ASP A 144 8.53 2.85 -11.77
C ASP A 144 7.28 2.11 -12.30
N ARG A 145 7.36 0.78 -12.40
CA ARG A 145 6.21 -0.06 -12.79
C ARG A 145 5.03 0.12 -11.84
N LEU A 146 5.27 0.03 -10.53
CA LEU A 146 4.22 0.15 -9.52
C LEU A 146 3.58 1.54 -9.47
N ARG A 147 4.30 2.60 -9.85
CA ARG A 147 3.77 3.98 -9.90
C ARG A 147 2.99 4.27 -11.17
N ASN A 148 3.38 3.67 -12.30
CA ASN A 148 2.88 4.08 -13.62
C ASN A 148 1.96 3.07 -14.31
N LEU A 149 1.94 1.80 -13.90
CA LEU A 149 0.98 0.83 -14.47
C LEU A 149 -0.46 1.27 -14.18
N PRO A 150 -1.43 1.02 -15.09
CA PRO A 150 -2.84 1.28 -14.83
C PRO A 150 -3.37 0.53 -13.60
N ASP A 151 -4.38 1.08 -12.93
CA ASP A 151 -4.98 0.44 -11.75
C ASP A 151 -5.51 -0.96 -12.06
N ASP A 152 -6.10 -1.19 -13.24
CA ASP A 152 -6.67 -2.50 -13.61
C ASP A 152 -5.60 -3.62 -13.74
N ASN A 153 -4.32 -3.27 -13.84
CA ASN A 153 -3.19 -4.21 -13.82
C ASN A 153 -2.70 -4.54 -12.41
N LEU A 154 -3.05 -3.73 -11.41
CA LEU A 154 -2.52 -3.84 -10.05
C LEU A 154 -3.59 -4.09 -8.99
N LEU A 155 -4.84 -3.67 -9.26
CA LEU A 155 -5.89 -3.55 -8.28
C LEU A 155 -7.17 -4.25 -8.76
N VAL A 156 -7.98 -4.67 -7.81
CA VAL A 156 -9.40 -4.99 -8.02
C VAL A 156 -10.19 -4.05 -7.12
N VAL A 157 -11.12 -3.30 -7.72
CA VAL A 157 -11.94 -2.29 -7.04
C VAL A 157 -13.39 -2.76 -7.06
N GLN A 158 -14.04 -2.82 -5.89
CA GLN A 158 -15.43 -3.27 -5.76
C GLN A 158 -16.20 -2.35 -4.80
N PRO A 159 -17.37 -1.81 -5.19
CA PRO A 159 -18.23 -1.11 -4.23
C PRO A 159 -18.70 -2.07 -3.15
N ILE A 160 -18.82 -1.55 -1.93
CA ILE A 160 -19.36 -2.30 -0.79
C ILE A 160 -20.28 -1.40 0.03
N LYS A 161 -21.11 -2.04 0.86
CA LYS A 161 -21.87 -1.38 1.91
C LYS A 161 -21.42 -1.99 3.24
N MET A 162 -20.88 -1.17 4.13
CA MET A 162 -20.50 -1.55 5.49
C MET A 162 -21.66 -1.23 6.43
N CYS A 163 -21.99 -2.13 7.36
CA CYS A 163 -22.87 -1.74 8.46
C CYS A 163 -22.05 -0.88 9.44
N PRO A 164 -22.62 0.18 10.05
CA PRO A 164 -21.91 1.02 11.01
C PRO A 164 -21.24 0.23 12.16
N GLU A 165 -21.84 -0.90 12.51
CA GLU A 165 -21.39 -1.84 13.57
C GLU A 165 -20.14 -2.64 13.16
N ASP A 166 -19.93 -2.87 11.86
CA ASP A 166 -18.77 -3.57 11.31
C ASP A 166 -17.47 -2.75 11.49
N GLY A 167 -17.61 -1.42 11.58
CA GLY A 167 -16.52 -0.49 11.90
C GLY A 167 -16.21 -0.37 13.39
N MET A 168 -17.21 -0.56 14.27
CA MET A 168 -17.01 -0.49 15.72
C MET A 168 -16.36 -1.75 16.32
N THR A 169 -16.41 -2.88 15.61
CA THR A 169 -15.79 -4.15 16.06
C THR A 169 -14.28 -4.22 15.74
N LEU A 170 -13.64 -3.11 15.36
CA LEU A 170 -12.21 -3.05 15.03
C LEU A 170 -11.29 -2.83 16.24
N TYR A 171 -11.86 -2.70 17.45
CA TYR A 171 -11.11 -2.44 18.69
C TYR A 171 -11.23 -3.55 19.75
N ALA A 172 -11.81 -4.71 19.41
CA ALA A 172 -11.99 -5.82 20.34
C ALA A 172 -11.06 -7.00 20.00
#